data_AF-A0AAU7C8R5-F1
#
_entry.id   AF-A0AAU7C8R5-F1
#
_cell.length_a   1.000
_cell.length_b   1.000
_cell.length_c   1.000
_cell.angle_alpha   90.00
_cell.angle_beta   90.00
_cell.angle_gamma   90.00
#
_symmetry.space_group_name_H-M   'P 1'
#
loop_
_entity.id
_entity.type
_entity.pdbx_description
1 polymer ?
#
loop_
_entity_poly.entity_id
_entity_poly.type
_entity_poly.pdbx_seq_one_letter_code
_entity_poly.pdbx_strand_id
1 'polypeptide(L)'
;MTIRLPGDLERSILEEVHSGHFASVDDAMAEAVRLLLRQRDQSRVRPETAGTGEQVHKPIWQEIAEIAATVPNEEWDKLPADGAEQHDHYIYGTPKRPTAQ
;
A
#
# COMPACT_ATOMS: atom_id res chain seq x y z
N MET A 1 24.86 15.68 -0.86
CA MET A 1 24.93 14.49 -0.01
C MET A 1 25.57 13.39 -0.84
N THR A 2 26.73 12.86 -0.46
CA THR A 2 27.50 11.92 -1.28
C THR A 2 27.25 10.50 -0.78
N ILE A 3 26.66 9.66 -1.63
CA ILE A 3 26.44 8.24 -1.35
C ILE A 3 27.58 7.43 -1.98
N ARG A 4 28.05 6.40 -1.28
CA ARG A 4 29.08 5.48 -1.77
C ARG A 4 28.38 4.26 -2.35
N LEU A 5 28.51 4.04 -3.65
CA LEU A 5 27.97 2.87 -4.33
C LEU A 5 28.92 1.67 -4.12
N PRO A 6 28.40 0.43 -4.06
CA PRO A 6 29.22 -0.77 -4.15
C PRO A 6 29.98 -0.79 -5.49
N GLY A 7 31.24 -1.24 -5.49
CA GLY A 7 32.11 -1.16 -6.67
C GLY A 7 31.59 -1.91 -7.89
N ASP A 8 30.84 -2.99 -7.70
CA ASP A 8 30.23 -3.73 -8.82
C ASP A 8 29.11 -2.92 -9.48
N LEU A 9 28.33 -2.18 -8.69
CA LEU A 9 27.25 -1.33 -9.19
C LEU A 9 27.80 -0.09 -9.91
N GLU A 10 28.90 0.48 -9.41
CA GLU A 10 29.60 1.58 -10.09
C GLU A 10 30.11 1.15 -11.47
N ARG A 11 30.68 -0.06 -11.59
CA ARG A 11 31.12 -0.61 -12.88
C ARG A 11 29.97 -0.80 -13.85
N SER A 12 28.86 -1.38 -13.40
CA SER A 12 27.68 -1.57 -14.28
C SER A 12 27.08 -0.25 -14.77
N ILE A 13 27.04 0.78 -13.93
CA ILE A 13 26.54 2.10 -14.36
C ILE A 13 27.51 2.73 -15.36
N LEU A 14 28.82 2.62 -15.15
CA LEU A 14 29.80 3.09 -16.11
C LEU A 14 29.65 2.37 -17.46
N GLU A 15 29.49 1.04 -17.47
CA GLU A 15 29.28 0.28 -18.71
C GLU A 15 28.06 0.76 -19.50
N GLU A 16 26.93 1.03 -18.83
CA GLU A 16 25.72 1.54 -19.48
C GLU A 16 25.84 2.99 -19.99
N VAL A 17 26.71 3.80 -19.38
CA VAL A 17 27.06 5.12 -19.92
C VAL A 17 27.96 4.97 -21.15
N HIS A 18 28.93 4.04 -21.13
CA HIS A 18 29.82 3.79 -22.26
C HIS A 18 29.09 3.13 -23.44
N SER A 19 28.02 2.37 -23.20
CA SER A 19 27.16 1.82 -24.25
C SER A 19 26.31 2.89 -24.94
N GLY A 20 26.34 4.13 -24.44
CA GLY A 20 25.59 5.28 -24.96
C GLY A 20 24.14 5.31 -24.52
N HIS A 21 23.75 4.45 -23.57
CA HIS A 21 22.37 4.38 -23.08
C HIS A 21 22.00 5.57 -22.18
N PHE A 22 22.99 6.14 -21.48
CA PHE A 22 22.84 7.32 -20.63
C PHE A 22 23.91 8.35 -20.93
N ALA A 23 23.54 9.63 -20.85
CA ALA A 23 24.47 10.73 -21.17
C ALA A 23 25.54 10.93 -20.08
N SER A 24 25.28 10.46 -18.86
CA SER A 24 26.21 10.53 -17.73
C SER A 24 25.80 9.57 -16.60
N VAL A 25 26.69 9.39 -15.63
CA VAL A 25 26.41 8.63 -14.40
C VAL A 25 25.25 9.26 -13.62
N ASP A 26 25.20 10.60 -13.54
CA ASP A 26 24.12 11.31 -12.85
C ASP A 26 22.76 11.12 -13.54
N ASP A 27 22.76 11.08 -14.87
CA ASP A 27 21.55 10.81 -15.68
C ASP A 27 21.04 9.38 -15.48
N ALA A 28 21.95 8.40 -15.52
CA ALA A 28 21.64 7.00 -15.21
C ALA A 28 21.07 6.84 -13.79
N MET A 29 21.66 7.53 -12.81
CA MET A 29 21.21 7.50 -11.42
C MET A 29 19.86 8.20 -11.23
N ALA A 30 19.64 9.33 -11.89
CA ALA A 30 18.36 10.05 -11.84
C ALA A 30 17.23 9.17 -12.38
N GLU A 31 17.46 8.46 -13.48
CA GLU A 31 16.46 7.57 -14.07
C GLU A 31 16.23 6.32 -13.21
N ALA A 32 17.29 5.73 -12.65
CA ALA A 32 17.17 4.62 -11.72
C ALA A 32 16.31 4.97 -10.49
N VAL A 33 16.51 6.16 -9.91
CA VAL A 33 15.71 6.64 -8.77
C VAL A 33 14.26 6.88 -9.17
N ARG A 34 14.01 7.49 -10.34
CA ARG A 34 12.63 7.68 -10.86
C ARG A 34 11.91 6.35 -11.03
N LEU A 35 12.57 5.36 -11.61
CA LEU A 35 12.01 4.02 -11.80
C LEU A 35 11.69 3.35 -10.45
N LEU A 36 12.58 3.48 -9.46
CA LEU A 36 12.37 2.93 -8.12
C LEU A 36 11.18 3.58 -7.40
N LEU A 37 11.06 4.91 -7.46
CA LEU A 37 9.94 5.63 -6.86
C LEU A 37 8.62 5.25 -7.54
N ARG A 38 8.61 5.18 -8.88
CA ARG A 38 7.45 4.74 -9.66
C ARG A 38 7.04 3.32 -9.31
N GLN A 39 8.00 2.40 -9.17
CA GLN A 39 7.73 1.02 -8.77
C GLN A 39 7.15 0.96 -7.36
N ARG A 40 7.66 1.77 -6.42
CA ARG A 40 7.14 1.87 -5.06
C ARG A 40 5.70 2.38 -5.02
N ASP A 41 5.39 3.41 -5.80
CA ASP A 41 4.02 3.92 -5.92
C ASP A 41 3.09 2.91 -6.59
N GLN A 42 3.56 2.20 -7.62
CA GLN A 42 2.81 1.10 -8.23
C GLN A 42 2.59 -0.07 -7.26
N SER A 43 3.55 -0.41 -6.40
CA SER A 43 3.37 -1.43 -5.36
C SER A 43 2.42 -0.98 -4.24
N ARG A 44 2.26 0.34 -4.03
CA ARG A 44 1.23 0.88 -3.13
C ARG A 44 -0.16 0.94 -3.77
N VAL A 45 -0.23 1.01 -5.09
CA VAL A 45 -1.49 1.13 -5.86
C VAL A 45 -1.90 -0.19 -6.50
N ARG A 46 -1.05 -1.22 -6.52
CA ARG A 46 -1.43 -2.55 -6.97
C ARG A 46 -2.32 -3.16 -5.90
N PRO A 47 -3.62 -3.42 -6.16
CA PRO A 47 -4.34 -4.34 -5.30
C PRO A 47 -3.55 -5.66 -5.34
N GLU A 48 -3.17 -6.13 -4.17
CA GLU A 48 -2.44 -7.38 -4.00
C GLU A 48 -3.23 -8.56 -4.59
N THR A 49 -2.99 -8.90 -5.85
CA THR A 49 -3.50 -10.16 -6.47
C THR A 49 -2.41 -10.98 -7.16
N ALA A 50 -1.12 -10.72 -6.89
CA ALA A 50 -0.04 -11.56 -7.40
C ALA A 50 1.04 -11.81 -6.33
N GLY A 51 0.74 -12.70 -5.38
CA GLY A 51 1.74 -13.40 -4.59
C GLY A 51 2.12 -14.70 -5.31
N THR A 52 3.38 -14.88 -5.66
CA THR A 52 3.95 -16.19 -6.00
C THR A 52 4.61 -16.72 -4.73
N GLY A 53 3.96 -17.71 -4.11
CA GLY A 53 4.42 -18.40 -2.91
C GLY A 53 3.27 -18.62 -1.93
N GLU A 54 2.64 -19.79 -2.01
CA GLU A 54 1.76 -20.43 -1.02
C GLU A 54 0.79 -19.54 -0.20
N GLN A 55 -0.51 -19.70 -0.51
CA GLN A 55 -1.68 -19.11 0.16
C GLN A 55 -2.01 -17.66 -0.24
N VAL A 56 -2.80 -17.56 -1.32
CA VAL A 56 -3.61 -16.37 -1.62
C VAL A 56 -4.64 -16.21 -0.50
N HIS A 57 -4.24 -15.58 0.60
CA HIS A 57 -5.17 -15.17 1.64
C HIS A 57 -6.00 -14.03 1.08
N LYS A 58 -7.32 -14.16 1.15
CA LYS A 58 -8.22 -13.07 0.81
C LYS A 58 -7.89 -11.89 1.72
N PRO A 59 -7.97 -10.64 1.22
CA PRO A 59 -7.80 -9.49 2.08
C PRO A 59 -8.86 -9.50 3.19
N ILE A 60 -8.53 -8.99 4.38
CA ILE A 60 -9.40 -9.06 5.57
C ILE A 60 -10.80 -8.48 5.30
N TRP A 61 -10.91 -7.44 4.47
CA TRP A 61 -12.21 -6.86 4.11
C TRP A 61 -13.10 -7.83 3.33
N GLN A 62 -12.52 -8.72 2.53
CA GLN A 62 -13.27 -9.72 1.76
C GLN A 62 -13.81 -10.81 2.68
N GLU A 63 -13.02 -11.27 3.64
CA GLU A 63 -13.48 -12.19 4.69
C GLU A 63 -14.63 -11.56 5.51
N ILE A 64 -14.49 -10.29 5.91
CA ILE A 64 -15.55 -9.55 6.62
C ILE A 64 -16.82 -9.44 5.76
N ALA A 65 -16.69 -9.15 4.46
CA ALA A 65 -17.83 -9.04 3.55
C ALA A 65 -18.56 -10.38 3.36
N GLU A 66 -17.81 -11.48 3.27
CA GLU A 66 -18.36 -12.84 3.18
C GLU A 66 -19.13 -13.21 4.45
N ILE A 67 -18.61 -12.87 5.63
CA ILE A 67 -19.32 -13.08 6.90
C ILE A 67 -20.55 -12.17 6.99
N ALA A 68 -20.42 -10.89 6.66
CA ALA A 68 -21.52 -9.92 6.70
C ALA A 68 -22.69 -10.34 5.79
N ALA A 69 -22.42 -10.96 4.65
CA ALA A 69 -23.45 -11.47 3.74
C ALA A 69 -24.29 -12.62 4.31
N THR A 70 -23.83 -13.28 5.39
CA THR A 70 -24.57 -14.35 6.07
C THR A 70 -25.52 -13.83 7.16
N VAL A 71 -25.43 -12.55 7.51
CA VAL A 71 -26.23 -11.91 8.57
C VAL A 71 -27.57 -11.44 7.99
N PRO A 72 -28.73 -11.83 8.58
CA PRO A 72 -30.05 -11.36 8.16
C PRO A 72 -30.23 -9.83 8.29
N ASN A 73 -31.07 -9.25 7.44
CA ASN A 73 -31.33 -7.81 7.43
C ASN A 73 -31.91 -7.30 8.76
N GLU A 74 -32.70 -8.12 9.45
CA GLU A 74 -33.30 -7.77 10.74
C GLU A 74 -32.26 -7.54 11.85
N GLU A 75 -31.07 -8.14 11.72
CA GLU A 75 -29.95 -7.88 12.63
C GLU A 75 -29.21 -6.58 12.26
N TRP A 76 -29.09 -6.26 10.98
CA TRP A 76 -28.55 -4.98 10.51
C TRP A 76 -29.41 -3.79 10.98
N ASP A 77 -30.73 -3.95 11.00
CA ASP A 77 -31.68 -2.92 11.46
C ASP A 77 -31.55 -2.59 12.96
N LYS A 78 -30.95 -3.47 13.77
CA LYS A 78 -30.69 -3.21 15.20
C LYS A 78 -29.45 -2.35 15.42
N LEU A 79 -28.60 -2.19 14.40
CA LEU A 79 -27.35 -1.45 14.55
C LEU A 79 -27.60 0.07 14.60
N PRO A 80 -26.78 0.80 15.37
CA PRO A 80 -26.88 2.25 15.42
C PRO A 80 -26.43 2.88 14.09
N ALA A 81 -27.21 3.83 13.59
CA ALA A 81 -26.89 4.55 12.36
C ALA A 81 -25.56 5.33 12.44
N ASP A 82 -25.17 5.75 13.65
CA ASP A 82 -23.93 6.46 13.93
C ASP A 82 -22.78 5.52 14.36
N GLY A 83 -22.91 4.21 14.17
CA GLY A 83 -21.94 3.22 14.66
C GLY A 83 -20.51 3.45 14.16
N ALA A 84 -20.34 3.87 12.90
CA ALA A 84 -19.01 4.17 12.35
C ALA A 84 -18.41 5.45 12.97
N GLU A 85 -19.24 6.46 13.21
CA GLU A 85 -18.82 7.72 13.82
C GLU A 85 -18.60 7.57 15.34
N GLN A 86 -19.31 6.69 16.02
CA GLN A 86 -19.27 6.55 17.47
C GLN A 86 -18.69 5.19 17.88
N HIS A 87 -17.76 4.64 17.10
CA HIS A 87 -17.24 3.28 17.33
C HIS A 87 -16.63 3.11 18.73
N ASP A 88 -15.93 4.10 19.27
CA ASP A 88 -15.38 4.02 20.64
C ASP A 88 -16.45 3.90 21.73
N HIS A 89 -17.63 4.51 21.50
CA HIS A 89 -18.76 4.38 22.41
C HIS A 89 -19.32 2.97 22.38
N TYR A 90 -19.47 2.38 21.19
CA TYR A 90 -20.06 1.05 21.03
C TYR A 90 -19.09 -0.09 21.34
N ILE A 91 -17.78 0.11 21.14
CA ILE A 91 -16.75 -0.91 21.41
C ILE A 91 -16.29 -0.84 22.87
N TYR A 92 -16.10 0.36 23.41
CA TYR A 92 -15.47 0.55 24.73
C TYR A 92 -16.39 1.18 25.79
N GLY A 93 -17.60 1.60 25.44
CA GLY A 93 -18.53 2.26 26.38
C GLY A 93 -18.16 3.70 26.72
N THR A 94 -17.25 4.32 25.96
CA THR A 94 -16.85 5.72 26.17
C THR A 94 -17.99 6.69 25.84
N PRO A 95 -18.01 7.93 26.37
CA PRO A 95 -19.04 8.91 26.00
C PRO A 95 -19.02 9.22 24.50
N LYS A 96 -20.19 9.47 23.89
CA LYS A 96 -20.30 9.83 22.47
C LYS A 96 -19.52 11.12 22.18
N ARG A 97 -18.80 11.12 21.05
CA ARG A 97 -18.13 12.29 20.49
C ARG A 97 -19.17 13.34 20.10
N PRO A 98 -18.90 14.63 20.31
CA PRO A 98 -19.81 15.69 19.88
C PRO A 98 -19.98 15.64 18.36
N THR A 99 -21.22 15.52 17.90
CA THR A 99 -21.55 15.59 16.47
C THR A 99 -21.16 16.96 15.95
N ALA A 100 -20.19 17.03 15.04
CA ALA A 100 -19.90 18.27 14.32
C ALA A 100 -21.09 18.55 13.39
N GLN A 101 -21.82 19.65 13.65
CA GLN A 101 -22.89 20.16 12.78
C GLN A 101 -22.31 20.68 11.45
#